data_AF-A0A9D0X6U1-F1
#
_entry.id   AF-A0A9D0X6U1-F1
#
_cell.length_a   1.000
_cell.length_b   1.000
_cell.length_c   1.000
_cell.angle_alpha   90.00
_cell.angle_beta   90.00
_cell.angle_gamma   90.00
#
_symmetry.space_group_name_H-M   'P 1'
#
loop_
_entity.id
_entity.type
_entity.pdbx_description
1 polymer ?
#
loop_
_entity_poly.entity_id
_entity_poly.type
_entity_poly.pdbx_seq_one_letter_code
_entity_poly.pdbx_strand_id
1 'polypeptide(L)'
;MLDLERLHAYTLRTQVVEPYDFTRAVQVAVKEFAPDCLIVTGPGNTLGAPVAQALIAMNWQGMGDRAAFQERQGSANPILLSMGLPEQRPRAV
;
A
#
# COMPACT_ATOMS: atom_id res chain seq x y z
N MET A 1 -9.94 -13.65 -26.03
CA MET A 1 -11.19 -12.87 -26.25
C MET A 1 -11.65 -12.37 -24.90
N LEU A 2 -11.98 -11.08 -24.76
CA LEU A 2 -12.48 -10.52 -23.50
C LEU A 2 -13.91 -11.01 -23.24
N ASP A 3 -14.19 -11.41 -22.00
CA ASP A 3 -15.52 -11.78 -21.54
C ASP A 3 -16.25 -10.51 -21.06
N LEU A 4 -17.13 -9.99 -21.90
CA LEU A 4 -17.84 -8.73 -21.66
C LEU A 4 -18.80 -8.81 -20.46
N GLU A 5 -19.41 -9.98 -20.22
CA GLU A 5 -20.31 -10.16 -19.08
C GLU A 5 -19.52 -10.14 -17.77
N ARG A 6 -18.36 -10.80 -17.72
CA ARG A 6 -17.49 -10.74 -16.53
C ARG A 6 -16.94 -9.36 -16.28
N LEU A 7 -16.54 -8.62 -17.32
CA LEU A 7 -16.08 -7.25 -17.17
C LEU A 7 -17.20 -6.35 -16.62
N HIS A 8 -18.40 -6.44 -17.20
CA HIS A 8 -19.58 -5.70 -16.73
C HIS A 8 -19.91 -6.03 -15.26
N ALA A 9 -19.91 -7.32 -14.89
CA ALA A 9 -20.18 -7.75 -13.52
C ALA A 9 -19.12 -7.24 -12.54
N TYR A 10 -17.84 -7.32 -12.88
CA TYR A 10 -16.77 -6.82 -12.02
C TYR A 10 -16.86 -5.30 -11.81
N THR A 11 -17.06 -4.54 -12.89
CA THR A 11 -17.10 -3.07 -12.82
C THR A 11 -18.34 -2.53 -12.12
N LEU A 12 -19.53 -3.05 -12.41
CA LEU A 12 -20.77 -2.48 -11.89
C LEU A 12 -21.30 -3.18 -10.64
N ARG A 13 -20.77 -4.35 -10.28
CA ARG A 13 -21.07 -5.02 -9.00
C ARG A 13 -19.84 -4.98 -8.13
N THR A 14 -18.84 -5.84 -8.37
CA THR A 14 -17.73 -6.03 -7.43
C THR A 14 -17.03 -4.73 -7.03
N GLN A 15 -16.69 -3.85 -7.98
CA GLN A 15 -16.02 -2.57 -7.65
C GLN A 15 -16.91 -1.56 -6.92
N VAL A 16 -18.24 -1.69 -6.99
CA VAL A 16 -19.19 -0.70 -6.44
C VAL A 16 -19.80 -1.18 -5.12
N VAL A 17 -20.12 -2.47 -5.00
CA VAL A 17 -20.93 -3.01 -3.89
C VAL A 17 -20.16 -3.95 -2.98
N GLU A 18 -19.04 -4.51 -3.42
CA GLU A 18 -18.22 -5.38 -2.57
C GLU A 18 -17.13 -4.57 -1.84
N PRO A 19 -16.72 -4.99 -0.63
CA PRO A 19 -15.62 -4.37 0.07
C PRO A 19 -14.32 -4.44 -0.74
N TYR A 20 -13.58 -3.34 -0.79
CA TYR A 20 -12.25 -3.34 -1.41
C TYR A 20 -11.20 -3.93 -0.46
N ASP A 21 -10.56 -5.03 -0.86
CA ASP A 21 -9.46 -5.64 -0.12
C ASP A 21 -8.15 -4.86 -0.35
N PHE A 22 -8.03 -3.75 0.37
CA PHE A 22 -6.85 -2.88 0.32
C PHE A 22 -5.58 -3.61 0.80
N THR A 23 -5.70 -4.48 1.80
CA THR A 23 -4.56 -5.27 2.30
C THR A 23 -4.01 -6.15 1.19
N ARG A 24 -4.88 -6.89 0.49
CA ARG A 24 -4.44 -7.74 -0.62
C ARG A 24 -3.82 -6.92 -1.75
N ALA A 25 -4.39 -5.77 -2.08
CA ALA A 25 -3.85 -4.90 -3.12
C ALA A 25 -2.41 -4.45 -2.81
N VAL A 26 -2.13 -4.01 -1.58
CA VAL A 26 -0.78 -3.63 -1.13
C VAL A 26 0.16 -4.83 -1.16
N GLN A 27 -0.26 -5.98 -0.63
CA GLN A 27 0.57 -7.19 -0.58
C GLN A 27 0.94 -7.71 -1.97
N VAL A 28 0.01 -7.66 -2.93
CA VAL A 28 0.29 -8.01 -4.32
C VAL A 28 1.27 -7.02 -4.91
N ALA A 29 1.03 -5.71 -4.76
CA ALA A 29 1.92 -4.68 -5.31
C ALA A 29 3.37 -4.85 -4.83
N VAL A 30 3.60 -5.09 -3.54
CA VAL A 30 4.98 -5.25 -3.06
C VAL A 30 5.63 -6.56 -3.50
N LYS A 31 4.87 -7.64 -3.65
CA LYS A 31 5.40 -8.92 -4.14
C LYS A 31 5.77 -8.88 -5.62
N GLU A 32 4.93 -8.25 -6.43
CA GLU A 32 5.14 -8.18 -7.88
C GLU A 32 6.24 -7.20 -8.26
N PHE A 33 6.30 -6.04 -7.59
CA PHE A 33 7.21 -4.96 -7.98
C PHE A 33 8.44 -4.82 -7.08
N ALA A 34 8.47 -5.48 -5.92
CA ALA A 34 9.55 -5.39 -4.93
C ALA A 34 10.08 -3.96 -4.70
N PRO A 35 9.20 -2.98 -4.41
CA PRO A 35 9.59 -1.57 -4.38
C PRO A 35 10.51 -1.28 -3.19
N ASP A 36 11.46 -0.37 -3.39
CA ASP A 36 12.28 0.20 -2.31
C ASP A 36 11.46 1.10 -1.37
N CYS A 37 10.46 1.79 -1.92
CA CYS A 37 9.58 2.70 -1.20
C CYS A 37 8.18 2.73 -1.82
N LEU A 38 7.16 2.72 -0.97
CA LEU A 38 5.76 2.97 -1.34
C LEU A 38 5.43 4.45 -1.10
N ILE A 39 4.77 5.09 -2.06
CA ILE A 39 4.33 6.49 -1.94
C ILE A 39 2.80 6.54 -1.92
N VAL A 40 2.23 7.01 -0.81
CA VAL A 40 0.80 7.28 -0.68
C VAL A 40 0.54 8.71 -1.14
N THR A 41 -0.20 8.87 -2.24
CA THR A 41 -0.38 10.16 -2.93
C THR A 41 -1.56 11.00 -2.42
N GLY A 42 -2.40 10.45 -1.54
CA GLY A 42 -3.62 11.11 -1.06
C GLY A 42 -3.37 12.41 -0.28
N PRO A 43 -4.40 13.26 -0.09
CA PRO A 43 -4.25 14.57 0.57
C PRO A 43 -3.98 14.48 2.08
N GLY A 44 -4.04 13.29 2.68
CA GLY A 44 -3.81 13.04 4.09
C GLY A 44 -2.99 11.76 4.33
N ASN A 45 -2.84 11.38 5.61
CA ASN A 45 -1.95 10.27 6.01
C ASN A 45 -2.69 9.01 6.53
N THR A 46 -4.00 8.90 6.28
CA THR A 46 -4.84 7.83 6.84
C THR A 46 -4.51 6.46 6.29
N LEU A 47 -4.08 6.37 5.02
CA LEU A 47 -3.68 5.11 4.39
C LEU A 47 -2.30 4.61 4.83
N GLY A 48 -1.50 5.43 5.52
CA GLY A 48 -0.17 5.04 5.95
C GLY A 48 -0.17 3.85 6.93
N ALA A 49 -1.06 3.89 7.93
CA ALA A 49 -1.18 2.81 8.91
C ALA A 49 -1.69 1.49 8.29
N PRO A 50 -2.77 1.47 7.47
CA PRO A 50 -3.17 0.27 6.75
C PRO A 50 -2.08 -0.33 5.84
N VAL A 51 -1.28 0.51 5.16
CA VAL A 51 -0.13 0.02 4.37
C VAL A 51 0.90 -0.65 5.28
N ALA A 52 1.30 0.01 6.38
CA ALA A 52 2.24 -0.55 7.34
C ALA A 52 1.77 -1.91 7.89
N GLN A 53 0.49 -2.02 8.27
CA GLN A 53 -0.10 -3.27 8.76
C GLN A 53 -0.13 -4.35 7.68
N ALA A 54 -0.42 -4.00 6.42
CA ALA A 54 -0.40 -4.95 5.31
C ALA A 54 0.99 -5.56 5.08
N LEU A 55 2.05 -4.77 5.23
CA LEU A 55 3.46 -5.22 5.16
C LEU A 55 3.85 -6.10 6.35
N ILE A 56 3.49 -5.66 7.56
CA ILE A 56 3.75 -6.39 8.81
C ILE A 56 3.08 -7.77 8.79
N ALA A 57 1.81 -7.83 8.36
CA ALA A 57 1.04 -9.07 8.30
C ALA A 57 1.65 -10.15 7.39
N MET A 58 2.49 -9.75 6.44
CA MET A 58 3.21 -10.67 5.56
C MET A 58 4.71 -10.78 5.86
N ASN A 59 5.17 -10.25 7.00
CA ASN A 59 6.58 -10.19 7.40
C ASN A 59 7.49 -9.67 6.27
N TRP A 60 7.05 -8.62 5.57
CA TRP A 60 7.75 -8.12 4.40
C TRP A 60 9.19 -7.71 4.76
N GLN A 61 10.19 -8.30 4.09
CA GLN A 61 11.62 -8.07 4.35
C GLN A 61 12.03 -8.22 5.84
N GLY A 62 11.40 -9.15 6.57
CA GLY A 62 11.71 -9.40 7.99
C GLY A 62 11.03 -8.42 8.96
N MET A 63 10.15 -7.55 8.45
CA MET A 63 9.37 -6.60 9.24
C MET A 63 8.09 -7.28 9.78
N GLY A 64 8.24 -8.04 10.86
CA GLY A 64 7.14 -8.86 11.42
C GLY A 64 6.27 -8.14 12.45
N ASP A 65 6.63 -6.92 12.86
CA ASP A 65 5.91 -6.16 13.87
C ASP A 65 6.04 -4.64 13.68
N ARG A 66 5.37 -3.90 14.57
CA ARG A 66 5.37 -2.45 14.57
C ARG A 66 6.75 -1.85 14.88
N ALA A 67 7.54 -2.48 15.73
CA ALA A 67 8.85 -1.96 16.13
C ALA A 67 9.83 -2.03 14.95
N ALA A 68 9.89 -3.18 14.27
CA ALA A 68 10.67 -3.38 13.06
C ALA A 68 10.24 -2.40 11.94
N PHE A 69 8.93 -2.14 11.81
CA PHE A 69 8.44 -1.13 10.87
C PHE A 69 8.96 0.26 11.23
N GLN A 70 8.84 0.67 12.49
CA GLN A 70 9.28 2.00 12.94
C GLN A 70 10.80 2.18 12.80
N GLU A 71 11.59 1.13 13.06
CA GLU A 71 13.03 1.13 12.84
C GLU A 71 13.37 1.36 11.36
N ARG A 72 12.75 0.58 10.44
CA ARG A 72 12.96 0.79 9.00
C ARG A 72 12.49 2.17 8.55
N GLN A 73 11.35 2.63 9.07
CA GLN A 73 10.74 3.92 8.73
C GLN A 73 11.60 5.11 9.19
N GLY A 74 12.33 4.98 10.31
CA GLY A 74 13.24 6.00 10.83
C GLY A 74 14.61 6.02 10.15
N SER A 75 14.92 5.03 9.29
CA SER A 75 16.19 4.94 8.60
C SER A 75 16.34 5.95 7.45
N ALA A 76 17.52 5.99 6.83
CA ALA A 76 17.76 6.78 5.61
C ALA A 76 16.83 6.35 4.46
N ASN A 77 16.39 5.09 4.44
CA ASN A 77 15.59 4.46 3.37
C ASN A 77 14.23 3.98 3.93
N PRO A 78 13.28 4.89 4.21
CA PRO A 78 11.95 4.52 4.69
C PRO A 78 11.22 3.70 3.63
N ILE A 79 10.42 2.73 4.06
CA ILE A 79 9.64 1.87 3.17
C ILE A 79 8.35 2.55 2.69
N LEU A 80 7.90 3.61 3.37
CA LEU A 80 6.63 4.27 3.11
C LEU A 80 6.77 5.80 3.24
N LEU A 81 6.31 6.53 2.24
CA LEU A 81 6.18 7.98 2.26
C LEU A 81 4.74 8.38 1.97
N SER A 82 4.32 9.51 2.52
CA SER A 82 2.99 10.07 2.33
C SER A 82 3.10 11.49 1.80
N MET A 83 2.57 11.73 0.60
CA MET A 83 2.47 13.07 0.04
C MET A 83 1.46 13.93 0.81
N GLY A 84 0.61 13.35 1.66
CA GLY A 84 -0.23 14.11 2.59
C GLY A 84 0.59 14.89 3.63
N LEU A 85 1.79 14.41 3.97
CA LEU A 85 2.69 15.00 4.96
C LEU A 85 3.70 15.97 4.30
N PRO A 86 3.63 17.30 4.57
CA PRO A 86 4.50 18.29 3.93
C PRO A 86 6.00 18.00 4.03
N GLU A 87 6.44 17.45 5.17
CA GLU A 87 7.82 17.09 5.45
C GLU A 87 8.31 15.87 4.65
N GLN A 88 7.40 15.03 4.14
CA GLN A 88 7.74 13.85 3.35
C GLN A 88 7.65 14.11 1.84
N ARG A 89 6.88 15.10 1.38
CA ARG A 89 6.73 15.44 -0.06
C ARG A 89 8.07 15.64 -0.79
N PRO A 90 9.07 16.36 -0.25
CA PRO A 90 10.34 16.57 -0.96
C PRO A 90 11.17 15.28 -1.13
N ARG A 91 10.80 14.19 -0.45
CA ARG A 91 11.45 12.88 -0.55
C ARG A 91 10.80 11.96 -1.58
N ALA A 92 9.62 12.34 -2.10
CA ALA A 92 8.82 11.56 -3.05
C ALA A 92 9.14 11.96 -4.52
N VAL A 93 10.42 12.07 -4.85
CA VAL A 93 10.96 12.48 -6.16
C VAL A 93 11.41 11.29 -6.99
#